data_AF-A0A7J8LZF5-F1
#
_entry.id   AF-A0A7J8LZF5-F1
#
_cell.length_a   1.000
_cell.length_b   1.000
_cell.length_c   1.000
_cell.angle_alpha   90.00
_cell.angle_beta   90.00
_cell.angle_gamma   90.00
#
_symmetry.space_group_name_H-M   'P 1'
#
loop_
_entity.id
_entity.type
_entity.pdbx_description
1 polymer ?
#
loop_
_entity_poly.entity_id
_entity_poly.type
_entity_poly.pdbx_seq_one_letter_code
_entity_poly.pdbx_strand_id
1 'polypeptide(L)'
;MQGKAFGKKKGGGGGVKNNNSGQGMADALAEITKKSAYFQQIEEDVEKYSKSIYELKGAIGKFKTKDMNELLQFYKEVESVLENLTDETQVLARIEDFPTKKLEALRTSSTLYSKLESMIKELKNLKIEPPLPQLLDKVSRSFTKIYSSTNLVLEDKTRTKKPILDLLGIIAFKAIFQELIKMLKLCHNFQIKGDIDALERTKDEEAKIFKGYNIEFDFQIIVRIKETMVDVSSDCMELALKERREGDGQNKNGGVKLLWRVFQFAFQVYTFAGGHDERAEKLTQELAQEIEKEAENQ
;
A
#
# COMPACT_ATOMS: atom_id res chain seq x y z
N MET A 1 50.25 -13.92 -48.35
CA MET A 1 50.39 -13.39 -46.98
C MET A 1 50.94 -11.95 -47.04
N GLN A 2 51.06 -11.26 -45.90
CA GLN A 2 51.10 -9.78 -45.82
C GLN A 2 52.50 -9.17 -45.70
N GLY A 3 52.64 -7.91 -46.13
CA GLY A 3 53.71 -6.97 -45.73
C GLY A 3 55.02 -7.07 -46.52
N LYS A 4 55.81 -6.00 -46.66
CA LYS A 4 55.66 -4.57 -46.24
C LYS A 4 56.33 -3.67 -47.29
N ALA A 5 55.88 -2.43 -47.42
CA ALA A 5 56.66 -1.35 -48.04
C ALA A 5 56.40 -0.01 -47.32
N PHE A 6 57.45 0.72 -46.97
CA PHE A 6 57.36 2.06 -46.38
C PHE A 6 57.36 3.12 -47.49
N GLY A 7 56.41 4.04 -47.47
CA GLY A 7 56.33 5.18 -48.41
C GLY A 7 55.98 6.47 -47.68
N LYS A 8 56.97 7.32 -47.40
CA LYS A 8 56.81 8.58 -46.66
C LYS A 8 56.85 9.77 -47.62
N LYS A 9 55.73 10.46 -47.82
CA LYS A 9 55.69 11.75 -48.54
C LYS A 9 54.73 12.73 -47.85
N LYS A 10 55.15 14.00 -47.75
CA LYS A 10 54.35 15.11 -47.20
C LYS A 10 53.77 15.95 -48.35
N GLY A 11 52.64 16.60 -48.07
CA GLY A 11 51.96 17.56 -48.94
C GLY A 11 50.53 17.13 -49.28
N GLY A 12 49.52 18.01 -49.26
CA GLY A 12 49.55 19.41 -48.83
C GLY A 12 48.46 20.23 -49.52
N GLY A 13 47.45 20.68 -48.76
CA GLY A 13 46.25 21.34 -49.28
C GLY A 13 45.15 20.34 -49.65
N GLY A 14 43.86 20.60 -49.37
CA GLY A 14 43.31 21.70 -48.58
C GLY A 14 41.94 21.34 -48.01
N GLY A 15 41.91 20.89 -46.75
CA GLY A 15 40.66 20.61 -46.04
C GLY A 15 40.08 21.88 -45.41
N VAL A 16 38.93 22.34 -45.90
CA VAL A 16 38.20 23.47 -45.30
C VAL A 16 37.64 23.05 -43.94
N LYS A 17 38.27 23.49 -42.86
CA LYS A 17 37.75 23.35 -41.48
C LYS A 17 36.59 24.33 -41.26
N ASN A 18 35.40 24.01 -41.78
CA ASN A 18 34.18 24.67 -41.32
C ASN A 18 33.75 24.08 -39.98
N ASN A 19 34.32 24.60 -38.89
CA ASN A 19 34.05 24.15 -37.52
C ASN A 19 32.74 24.71 -36.93
N ASN A 20 31.89 25.41 -37.70
CA ASN A 20 30.78 26.21 -37.17
C ASN A 20 29.37 25.81 -37.64
N SER A 21 29.24 24.84 -38.55
CA SER A 21 27.94 24.44 -39.13
C SER A 21 27.02 23.69 -38.17
N GLY A 22 27.58 22.91 -37.22
CA GLY A 22 26.79 22.23 -36.18
C GLY A 22 26.29 23.18 -35.08
N GLN A 23 27.08 24.20 -34.76
CA GLN A 23 26.79 25.18 -33.70
C GLN A 23 25.47 25.91 -33.99
N GLY A 24 25.39 26.60 -35.13
CA GLY A 24 24.20 27.39 -35.49
C GLY A 24 22.91 26.57 -35.69
N MET A 25 23.01 25.26 -35.97
CA MET A 25 21.84 24.37 -36.01
C MET A 25 21.37 24.00 -34.59
N ALA A 26 22.31 23.75 -33.66
CA ALA A 26 21.98 23.53 -32.25
C ALA A 26 21.39 24.80 -31.60
N ASP A 27 21.97 25.96 -31.88
CA ASP A 27 21.49 27.26 -31.39
C ASP A 27 20.08 27.56 -31.91
N ALA A 28 19.82 27.34 -33.21
CA ALA A 28 18.48 27.52 -33.79
C ALA A 28 17.44 26.53 -33.22
N LEU A 29 17.82 25.28 -32.97
CA LEU A 29 16.95 24.30 -32.31
C LEU A 29 16.66 24.68 -30.85
N ALA A 30 17.65 25.22 -30.12
CA ALA A 30 17.47 25.74 -28.77
C ALA A 30 16.53 26.96 -28.76
N GLU A 31 16.65 27.87 -29.74
CA GLU A 31 15.78 29.04 -29.86
C GLU A 31 14.33 28.64 -30.19
N ILE A 32 14.13 27.72 -31.13
CA ILE A 32 12.80 27.15 -31.45
C ILE A 32 12.20 26.46 -30.21
N THR A 33 13.00 25.69 -29.49
CA THR A 33 12.57 25.00 -28.25
C THR A 33 12.13 26.01 -27.18
N LYS A 34 12.94 27.06 -26.93
CA LYS A 34 12.61 28.15 -25.98
C LYS A 34 11.40 28.98 -26.40
N LYS A 35 11.10 29.06 -27.71
CA LYS A 35 9.90 29.72 -28.26
C LYS A 35 8.66 28.84 -28.32
N SER A 36 8.74 27.57 -27.89
CA SER A 36 7.54 26.74 -27.74
C SER A 36 6.71 27.18 -26.52
N ALA A 37 5.39 27.09 -26.64
CA ALA A 37 4.46 27.52 -25.57
C ALA A 37 4.72 26.79 -24.23
N TYR A 38 5.15 25.53 -24.26
CA TYR A 38 5.53 24.77 -23.06
C TYR A 38 6.72 25.40 -22.31
N PHE A 39 7.80 25.78 -23.01
CA PHE A 39 8.92 26.47 -22.36
C PHE A 39 8.55 27.87 -21.86
N GLN A 40 7.71 28.60 -22.61
CA GLN A 40 7.21 29.90 -22.19
C GLN A 40 6.37 29.79 -20.91
N GLN A 41 5.44 28.83 -20.85
CA GLN A 41 4.59 28.60 -19.68
C GLN A 41 5.38 28.18 -18.43
N ILE A 42 6.53 27.50 -18.60
CA ILE A 42 7.44 27.22 -17.47
C ILE A 42 8.13 28.49 -16.97
N GLU A 43 8.61 29.39 -17.85
CA GLU A 43 9.17 30.67 -17.38
C GLU A 43 8.09 31.56 -16.73
N GLU A 44 6.86 31.56 -17.28
CA GLU A 44 5.71 32.25 -16.68
C GLU A 44 5.38 31.73 -15.27
N ASP A 45 5.35 30.41 -15.06
CA ASP A 45 5.16 29.82 -13.73
C ASP A 45 6.32 30.16 -12.78
N VAL A 46 7.57 30.17 -13.27
CA VAL A 46 8.74 30.57 -12.48
C VAL A 46 8.62 32.02 -12.03
N GLU A 47 8.25 32.96 -12.91
CA GLU A 47 8.06 34.36 -12.53
C GLU A 47 6.87 34.54 -11.57
N LYS A 48 5.72 33.96 -11.92
CA LYS A 48 4.43 34.07 -11.21
C LYS A 48 4.49 33.51 -9.78
N TYR A 49 5.09 32.34 -9.60
CA TYR A 49 5.15 31.65 -8.30
C TYR A 49 6.50 31.83 -7.59
N SER A 50 7.47 32.54 -8.19
CA SER A 50 8.82 32.81 -7.64
C SER A 50 8.81 33.04 -6.13
N LYS A 51 8.04 34.03 -5.66
CA LYS A 51 7.94 34.37 -4.23
C LYS A 51 7.53 33.16 -3.37
N SER A 52 6.44 32.49 -3.74
CA SER A 52 5.91 31.33 -3.02
C SER A 52 6.91 30.18 -3.01
N ILE A 53 7.64 29.94 -4.11
CA ILE A 53 8.66 28.88 -4.20
C ILE A 53 9.90 29.22 -3.37
N TYR A 54 10.32 30.49 -3.29
CA TYR A 54 11.40 30.91 -2.39
C TYR A 54 11.01 30.86 -0.91
N GLU A 55 9.78 31.23 -0.56
CA GLU A 55 9.23 31.06 0.79
C GLU A 55 9.14 29.56 1.16
N LEU A 56 8.66 28.72 0.23
CA LEU A 56 8.61 27.26 0.34
C LEU A 56 10.00 26.62 0.48
N LYS A 57 10.99 27.03 -0.32
CA LYS A 57 12.41 26.64 -0.17
C LYS A 57 12.90 26.93 1.25
N GLY A 58 12.61 28.13 1.76
CA GLY A 58 12.95 28.55 3.11
C GLY A 58 12.26 27.72 4.19
N ALA A 59 10.98 27.38 3.99
CA ALA A 59 10.19 26.54 4.90
C ALA A 59 10.70 25.09 4.91
N ILE A 60 10.80 24.43 3.76
CA ILE A 60 11.31 23.05 3.63
C ILE A 60 12.73 22.97 4.21
N GLY A 61 13.60 23.93 3.91
CA GLY A 61 14.96 23.99 4.47
C GLY A 61 14.96 23.95 5.99
N LYS A 62 14.13 24.80 6.64
CA LYS A 62 14.04 24.92 8.11
C LYS A 62 13.18 23.85 8.79
N PHE A 63 12.31 23.14 8.05
CA PHE A 63 11.36 22.20 8.62
C PHE A 63 12.05 21.08 9.40
N LYS A 64 11.49 20.76 10.56
CA LYS A 64 11.88 19.64 11.42
C LYS A 64 10.66 19.26 12.24
N THR A 65 10.42 17.97 12.45
CA THR A 65 9.33 17.54 13.34
C THR A 65 9.56 16.13 13.88
N LYS A 66 8.83 15.84 14.96
CA LYS A 66 8.59 14.52 15.54
C LYS A 66 7.08 14.22 15.71
N ASP A 67 6.22 15.16 15.31
CA ASP A 67 4.78 15.01 15.34
C ASP A 67 4.29 14.74 13.92
N MET A 68 3.60 13.63 13.74
CA MET A 68 3.17 13.19 12.41
C MET A 68 1.96 14.00 11.90
N ASN A 69 1.25 14.72 12.76
CA ASN A 69 0.23 15.68 12.35
C ASN A 69 0.87 16.95 11.78
N GLU A 70 1.96 17.46 12.40
CA GLU A 70 2.77 18.54 11.83
C GLU A 70 3.35 18.13 10.47
N LEU A 71 3.86 16.89 10.36
CA LEU A 71 4.36 16.32 9.10
C LEU A 71 3.27 16.34 8.01
N LEU A 72 2.09 15.75 8.29
CA LEU A 72 1.00 15.70 7.32
C LEU A 72 0.38 17.07 7.00
N GLN A 73 0.42 18.03 7.93
CA GLN A 73 -0.08 19.38 7.70
C GLN A 73 0.89 20.18 6.82
N PHE A 74 2.18 20.19 7.16
CA PHE A 74 3.20 20.87 6.36
C PHE A 74 3.32 20.25 4.95
N TYR A 75 3.18 18.92 4.84
CA TYR A 75 3.10 18.24 3.53
C TYR A 75 1.97 18.78 2.66
N LYS A 76 0.74 18.94 3.20
CA LYS A 76 -0.38 19.52 2.43
C LYS A 76 -0.10 20.97 2.03
N GLU A 77 0.49 21.77 2.91
CA GLU A 77 0.87 23.15 2.60
C GLU A 77 1.89 23.20 1.44
N VAL A 78 2.89 22.32 1.46
CA VAL A 78 3.89 22.17 0.39
C VAL A 78 3.24 21.77 -0.94
N GLU A 79 2.43 20.71 -0.97
CA GLU A 79 1.77 20.27 -2.20
C GLU A 79 0.77 21.31 -2.73
N SER A 80 0.06 22.04 -1.85
CA SER A 80 -0.88 23.10 -2.24
C SER A 80 -0.23 24.33 -2.91
N VAL A 81 1.10 24.45 -2.83
CA VAL A 81 1.86 25.41 -3.64
C VAL A 81 2.30 24.78 -4.96
N LEU A 82 2.83 23.55 -4.91
CA LEU A 82 3.41 22.86 -6.07
C LEU A 82 2.36 22.38 -7.09
N GLU A 83 1.12 22.09 -6.68
CA GLU A 83 0.02 21.68 -7.57
C GLU A 83 -0.39 22.75 -8.59
N ASN A 84 0.04 24.00 -8.39
CA ASN A 84 -0.23 25.13 -9.29
C ASN A 84 0.78 25.25 -10.45
N LEU A 85 1.81 24.40 -10.49
CA LEU A 85 2.91 24.44 -11.46
C LEU A 85 2.62 23.50 -12.65
N THR A 86 2.78 24.00 -13.87
CA THR A 86 2.55 23.24 -15.12
C THR A 86 3.54 22.08 -15.27
N ASP A 87 4.79 22.29 -14.88
CA ASP A 87 5.83 21.27 -14.80
C ASP A 87 6.71 21.55 -13.58
N GLU A 88 6.34 20.98 -12.43
CA GLU A 88 7.06 21.14 -11.17
C GLU A 88 8.56 20.86 -11.32
N THR A 89 8.94 19.81 -12.08
CA THR A 89 10.35 19.41 -12.21
C THR A 89 11.15 20.49 -12.95
N GLN A 90 10.62 21.04 -14.05
CA GLN A 90 11.30 22.08 -14.82
C GLN A 90 11.26 23.46 -14.15
N VAL A 91 10.23 23.76 -13.35
CA VAL A 91 10.15 24.98 -12.54
C VAL A 91 11.17 24.91 -11.39
N LEU A 92 11.15 23.86 -10.57
CA LEU A 92 12.05 23.72 -9.42
C LEU A 92 13.53 23.62 -9.83
N ALA A 93 13.83 23.04 -11.01
CA ALA A 93 15.20 22.98 -11.55
C ALA A 93 15.81 24.35 -11.89
N ARG A 94 15.00 25.41 -12.00
CA ARG A 94 15.48 26.80 -12.20
C ARG A 94 15.76 27.53 -10.88
N ILE A 95 15.36 26.97 -9.74
CA ILE A 95 15.57 27.58 -8.42
C ILE A 95 16.88 27.05 -7.83
N GLU A 96 17.89 27.92 -7.79
CA GLU A 96 19.19 27.64 -7.17
C GLU A 96 19.02 27.07 -5.75
N ASP A 97 19.82 26.07 -5.37
CA ASP A 97 19.77 25.37 -4.07
C ASP A 97 18.36 24.96 -3.59
N PHE A 98 17.44 24.58 -4.49
CA PHE A 98 16.15 24.02 -4.05
C PHE A 98 16.36 22.67 -3.33
N PRO A 99 15.73 22.44 -2.16
CA PRO A 99 16.01 21.27 -1.30
C PRO A 99 15.29 19.99 -1.78
N THR A 100 15.41 19.63 -3.06
CA THR A 100 14.65 18.55 -3.72
C THR A 100 14.70 17.23 -2.96
N LYS A 101 15.88 16.79 -2.50
CA LYS A 101 16.01 15.52 -1.73
C LYS A 101 15.27 15.53 -0.40
N LYS A 102 15.09 16.71 0.21
CA LYS A 102 14.30 16.88 1.43
C LYS A 102 12.79 16.93 1.14
N LEU A 103 12.40 17.49 -0.01
CA LEU A 103 11.03 17.40 -0.53
C LEU A 103 10.65 15.93 -0.84
N GLU A 104 11.54 15.17 -1.48
CA GLU A 104 11.38 13.72 -1.71
C GLU A 104 11.21 12.95 -0.39
N ALA A 105 12.05 13.23 0.61
CA ALA A 105 11.94 12.61 1.93
C ALA A 105 10.64 13.00 2.67
N LEU A 106 10.20 14.26 2.55
CA LEU A 106 8.92 14.75 3.09
C LEU A 106 7.73 14.04 2.43
N ARG A 107 7.71 13.96 1.10
CA ARG A 107 6.70 13.24 0.30
C ARG A 107 6.64 11.76 0.69
N THR A 108 7.79 11.11 0.80
CA THR A 108 7.90 9.68 1.11
C THR A 108 7.38 9.37 2.51
N SER A 109 7.87 10.09 3.53
CA SER A 109 7.43 9.92 4.91
C SER A 109 5.95 10.26 5.11
N SER A 110 5.46 11.34 4.51
CA SER A 110 4.04 11.75 4.64
C SER A 110 3.09 10.78 3.95
N THR A 111 3.46 10.25 2.78
CA THR A 111 2.69 9.22 2.06
C THR A 111 2.67 7.91 2.85
N LEU A 112 3.82 7.49 3.38
CA LEU A 112 3.96 6.30 4.21
C LEU A 112 3.10 6.38 5.48
N TYR A 113 3.21 7.47 6.24
CA TYR A 113 2.40 7.65 7.45
C TYR A 113 0.90 7.71 7.13
N SER A 114 0.51 8.40 6.04
CA SER A 114 -0.90 8.42 5.57
C SER A 114 -1.44 7.04 5.24
N LYS A 115 -0.64 6.17 4.58
CA LYS A 115 -1.03 4.78 4.28
C LYS A 115 -1.26 3.97 5.56
N LEU A 116 -0.35 4.09 6.53
CA LEU A 116 -0.43 3.38 7.82
C LEU A 116 -1.59 3.90 8.68
N GLU A 117 -1.86 5.21 8.65
CA GLU A 117 -3.03 5.79 9.32
C GLU A 117 -4.35 5.34 8.68
N SER A 118 -4.38 5.16 7.35
CA SER A 118 -5.52 4.55 6.63
C SER A 118 -5.78 3.13 7.12
N MET A 119 -4.74 2.29 7.27
CA MET A 119 -4.89 0.92 7.80
C MET A 119 -5.53 0.91 9.19
N ILE A 120 -5.12 1.79 10.11
CA ILE A 120 -5.75 1.92 11.43
C ILE A 120 -7.22 2.34 11.30
N LYS A 121 -7.52 3.31 10.43
CA LYS A 121 -8.90 3.77 10.18
C LYS A 121 -9.77 2.68 9.55
N GLU A 122 -9.23 1.90 8.63
CA GLU A 122 -9.94 0.81 7.96
C GLU A 122 -10.25 -0.33 8.94
N LEU A 123 -9.26 -0.74 9.77
CA LEU A 123 -9.43 -1.70 10.85
C LEU A 123 -10.48 -1.25 11.88
N LYS A 124 -10.40 -0.01 12.39
CA LYS A 124 -11.35 0.51 13.40
C LYS A 124 -12.77 0.72 12.86
N ASN A 125 -12.95 0.76 11.54
CA ASN A 125 -14.25 0.80 10.89
C ASN A 125 -14.78 -0.61 10.51
N LEU A 126 -14.12 -1.70 10.92
CA LEU A 126 -14.62 -3.07 10.77
C LEU A 126 -15.72 -3.37 11.79
N LYS A 127 -16.93 -2.85 11.57
CA LYS A 127 -18.12 -3.35 12.26
C LYS A 127 -18.36 -4.81 11.90
N ILE A 128 -18.29 -5.68 12.90
CA ILE A 128 -18.63 -7.10 12.80
C ILE A 128 -20.08 -7.21 13.29
N GLU A 129 -20.99 -7.64 12.42
CA GLU A 129 -22.43 -7.73 12.71
C GLU A 129 -22.97 -9.13 12.33
N PRO A 130 -23.91 -9.71 13.11
CA PRO A 130 -24.54 -11.01 12.81
C PRO A 130 -25.22 -11.12 11.43
N PRO A 131 -25.40 -12.34 10.87
CA PRO A 131 -25.04 -13.65 11.43
C PRO A 131 -23.80 -14.28 10.75
N LEU A 132 -22.78 -14.62 11.53
CA LEU A 132 -21.53 -15.20 10.98
C LEU A 132 -21.66 -16.64 10.40
N PRO A 133 -22.46 -17.59 10.95
CA PRO A 133 -22.35 -19.02 10.60
C PRO A 133 -22.53 -19.37 9.12
N GLN A 134 -23.49 -18.76 8.41
CA GLN A 134 -23.77 -19.11 7.01
C GLN A 134 -22.71 -18.58 6.03
N LEU A 135 -22.15 -17.40 6.35
CA LEU A 135 -21.06 -16.76 5.63
C LEU A 135 -19.81 -17.65 5.70
N LEU A 136 -19.53 -18.16 6.90
CA LEU A 136 -18.48 -19.14 7.13
C LEU A 136 -18.78 -20.47 6.42
N ASP A 137 -19.96 -21.08 6.55
CA ASP A 137 -20.18 -22.47 6.10
C ASP A 137 -19.87 -22.70 4.60
N LYS A 138 -20.12 -21.70 3.74
CA LYS A 138 -19.68 -21.72 2.33
C LYS A 138 -18.16 -21.71 2.18
N VAL A 139 -17.44 -20.89 2.95
CA VAL A 139 -15.98 -20.74 2.87
C VAL A 139 -15.24 -22.05 3.18
N SER A 140 -15.67 -22.85 4.16
CA SER A 140 -15.06 -24.18 4.40
C SER A 140 -15.24 -25.11 3.20
N ARG A 141 -16.39 -25.08 2.53
CA ARG A 141 -16.65 -25.95 1.36
C ARG A 141 -15.77 -25.59 0.16
N SER A 142 -15.32 -24.33 0.07
CA SER A 142 -14.26 -23.92 -0.85
C SER A 142 -12.87 -24.32 -0.36
N PHE A 143 -12.58 -24.18 0.94
CA PHE A 143 -11.28 -24.49 1.53
C PHE A 143 -10.94 -25.99 1.43
N THR A 144 -11.90 -26.87 1.75
CA THR A 144 -11.73 -28.33 1.58
C THR A 144 -11.48 -28.70 0.12
N LYS A 145 -12.12 -28.01 -0.85
CA LYS A 145 -11.84 -28.23 -2.27
C LYS A 145 -10.40 -27.84 -2.62
N ILE A 146 -9.93 -26.67 -2.19
CA ILE A 146 -8.55 -26.22 -2.45
C ILE A 146 -7.53 -27.20 -1.83
N TYR A 147 -7.72 -27.60 -0.57
CA TYR A 147 -6.83 -28.55 0.11
C TYR A 147 -6.87 -29.95 -0.51
N SER A 148 -8.04 -30.39 -1.02
CA SER A 148 -8.15 -31.62 -1.80
C SER A 148 -7.48 -31.51 -3.17
N SER A 149 -7.55 -30.36 -3.85
CA SER A 149 -6.92 -30.15 -5.15
C SER A 149 -5.39 -30.02 -5.08
N THR A 150 -4.82 -29.58 -3.95
CA THR A 150 -3.37 -29.70 -3.73
C THR A 150 -2.89 -31.13 -3.45
N ASN A 151 -3.79 -32.05 -3.10
CA ASN A 151 -3.51 -33.49 -2.99
C ASN A 151 -4.12 -34.34 -4.14
N LEU A 152 -4.79 -33.72 -5.11
CA LEU A 152 -5.39 -34.37 -6.28
C LEU A 152 -4.90 -33.72 -7.57
N VAL A 153 -3.65 -34.04 -7.89
CA VAL A 153 -3.12 -34.04 -9.28
C VAL A 153 -3.57 -35.34 -9.99
N LEU A 154 -4.75 -35.87 -9.64
CA LEU A 154 -5.30 -37.14 -10.11
C LEU A 154 -6.81 -37.00 -10.44
N GLU A 155 -7.15 -37.25 -11.71
CA GLU A 155 -8.46 -37.72 -12.26
C GLU A 155 -9.65 -36.75 -12.55
N ASP A 156 -9.51 -35.95 -13.62
CA ASP A 156 -10.31 -35.98 -14.90
C ASP A 156 -11.86 -35.69 -15.05
N LYS A 157 -12.19 -34.75 -15.99
CA LYS A 157 -13.24 -34.73 -17.07
C LYS A 157 -14.77 -34.32 -16.96
N THR A 158 -15.19 -33.52 -17.98
CA THR A 158 -16.53 -33.35 -18.67
C THR A 158 -17.48 -32.13 -18.39
N ARG A 159 -18.77 -32.16 -18.83
CA ARG A 159 -19.52 -31.09 -19.62
C ARG A 159 -21.04 -30.96 -19.25
N THR A 160 -21.93 -29.99 -19.60
CA THR A 160 -21.99 -28.60 -20.22
C THR A 160 -23.45 -27.98 -20.13
N LYS A 161 -23.67 -26.71 -20.57
CA LYS A 161 -24.95 -25.88 -20.64
C LYS A 161 -25.32 -25.19 -19.30
N LYS A 162 -26.00 -24.02 -19.21
CA LYS A 162 -27.11 -23.38 -19.98
C LYS A 162 -27.23 -21.84 -19.67
N PRO A 163 -27.59 -20.93 -20.61
CA PRO A 163 -27.31 -19.47 -20.49
C PRO A 163 -28.52 -18.52 -20.29
N ILE A 164 -29.58 -18.93 -19.57
CA ILE A 164 -30.70 -18.02 -19.19
C ILE A 164 -30.71 -17.72 -17.68
N LEU A 165 -29.82 -18.39 -16.93
CA LEU A 165 -29.55 -18.10 -15.52
C LEU A 165 -28.77 -16.77 -15.35
N ASP A 166 -28.22 -16.22 -16.43
CA ASP A 166 -27.11 -15.25 -16.34
C ASP A 166 -27.55 -13.84 -15.93
N LEU A 167 -28.79 -13.41 -16.17
CA LEU A 167 -29.23 -12.04 -15.80
C LEU A 167 -29.66 -11.94 -14.32
N LEU A 168 -30.42 -12.92 -13.81
CA LEU A 168 -30.57 -13.12 -12.36
C LEU A 168 -29.22 -13.46 -11.73
N GLY A 169 -28.39 -14.20 -12.46
CA GLY A 169 -26.98 -14.45 -12.17
C GLY A 169 -26.21 -13.16 -11.92
N ILE A 170 -26.32 -12.14 -12.77
CA ILE A 170 -25.63 -10.85 -12.61
C ILE A 170 -26.11 -10.06 -11.40
N ILE A 171 -27.41 -10.08 -11.07
CA ILE A 171 -27.93 -9.41 -9.86
C ILE A 171 -27.46 -10.13 -8.59
N ALA A 172 -27.55 -11.47 -8.57
CA ALA A 172 -27.00 -12.29 -7.50
C ALA A 172 -25.46 -12.13 -7.41
N PHE A 173 -24.77 -12.05 -8.55
CA PHE A 173 -23.34 -11.82 -8.65
C PHE A 173 -22.96 -10.46 -8.08
N LYS A 174 -23.75 -9.40 -8.28
CA LYS A 174 -23.47 -8.09 -7.68
C LYS A 174 -23.58 -8.10 -6.14
N ALA A 175 -24.54 -8.85 -5.58
CA ALA A 175 -24.64 -9.08 -4.13
C ALA A 175 -23.52 -10.00 -3.61
N ILE A 176 -23.21 -11.08 -4.33
CA ILE A 176 -22.10 -12.00 -4.03
C ILE A 176 -20.75 -11.31 -4.20
N PHE A 177 -20.62 -10.30 -5.06
CA PHE A 177 -19.42 -9.48 -5.23
C PHE A 177 -19.25 -8.49 -4.08
N GLN A 178 -20.34 -7.94 -3.53
CA GLN A 178 -20.34 -7.20 -2.26
C GLN A 178 -19.89 -8.09 -1.08
N GLU A 179 -20.36 -9.33 -0.99
CA GLU A 179 -19.89 -10.28 0.03
C GLU A 179 -18.47 -10.82 -0.24
N LEU A 180 -18.05 -10.94 -1.50
CA LEU A 180 -16.66 -11.19 -1.87
C LEU A 180 -15.75 -10.01 -1.51
N ILE A 181 -16.24 -8.77 -1.56
CA ILE A 181 -15.53 -7.58 -1.06
C ILE A 181 -15.40 -7.63 0.47
N LYS A 182 -16.41 -8.13 1.21
CA LYS A 182 -16.27 -8.40 2.65
C LYS A 182 -15.29 -9.53 2.95
N MET A 183 -15.28 -10.61 2.16
CA MET A 183 -14.22 -11.64 2.21
C MET A 183 -12.84 -11.06 1.86
N LEU A 184 -12.75 -10.09 0.93
CA LEU A 184 -11.52 -9.38 0.61
C LEU A 184 -10.98 -8.56 1.80
N LYS A 185 -11.82 -8.15 2.76
CA LYS A 185 -11.35 -7.52 4.00
C LYS A 185 -10.57 -8.51 4.89
N LEU A 186 -10.78 -9.81 4.75
CA LEU A 186 -9.96 -10.83 5.40
C LEU A 186 -8.61 -11.01 4.65
N CYS A 187 -8.59 -10.84 3.33
CA CYS A 187 -7.34 -10.66 2.58
C CYS A 187 -6.62 -9.34 2.91
N HIS A 188 -7.36 -8.27 3.25
CA HIS A 188 -6.78 -6.99 3.64
C HIS A 188 -5.92 -7.11 4.91
N ASN A 189 -6.28 -7.96 5.88
CA ASN A 189 -5.40 -8.30 7.00
C ASN A 189 -4.09 -8.98 6.55
N PHE A 190 -4.11 -9.77 5.48
CA PHE A 190 -2.91 -10.38 4.91
C PHE A 190 -2.07 -9.38 4.09
N GLN A 191 -2.72 -8.37 3.48
CA GLN A 191 -2.04 -7.26 2.81
C GLN A 191 -1.42 -6.28 3.83
N ILE A 192 -2.14 -5.91 4.89
CA ILE A 192 -1.58 -5.19 6.06
C ILE A 192 -0.40 -5.97 6.60
N LYS A 193 -0.53 -7.27 6.86
CA LYS A 193 0.60 -8.10 7.31
C LYS A 193 1.77 -8.04 6.34
N GLY A 194 1.55 -8.22 5.05
CA GLY A 194 2.63 -8.13 4.04
C GLY A 194 3.32 -6.77 3.99
N ASP A 195 2.55 -5.68 4.02
CA ASP A 195 3.04 -4.30 4.02
C ASP A 195 3.80 -3.96 5.32
N ILE A 196 3.29 -4.42 6.47
CA ILE A 196 3.91 -4.20 7.80
C ILE A 196 5.16 -5.07 7.98
N ASP A 197 5.10 -6.35 7.62
CA ASP A 197 6.28 -7.23 7.61
C ASP A 197 7.37 -6.69 6.68
N ALA A 198 7.01 -6.04 5.56
CA ALA A 198 7.95 -5.36 4.68
C ALA A 198 8.56 -4.12 5.35
N LEU A 199 7.72 -3.24 5.91
CA LEU A 199 8.15 -2.03 6.60
C LEU A 199 9.02 -2.32 7.83
N GLU A 200 8.72 -3.38 8.59
CA GLU A 200 9.55 -3.79 9.74
C GLU A 200 10.97 -4.23 9.35
N ARG A 201 11.20 -4.55 8.07
CA ARG A 201 12.53 -4.87 7.51
C ARG A 201 13.26 -3.66 6.93
N THR A 202 12.59 -2.55 6.63
CA THR A 202 13.17 -1.34 6.04
C THR A 202 13.19 -0.12 6.98
N LYS A 203 12.44 -0.18 8.09
CA LYS A 203 12.29 0.92 9.06
C LYS A 203 13.60 1.52 9.56
N ASP A 204 14.66 0.73 9.72
CA ASP A 204 15.93 1.23 10.27
C ASP A 204 16.68 2.06 9.22
N GLU A 205 16.62 1.68 7.94
CA GLU A 205 17.15 2.45 6.81
C GLU A 205 16.33 3.71 6.57
N GLU A 206 15.00 3.59 6.56
CA GLU A 206 14.07 4.70 6.42
C GLU A 206 14.20 5.71 7.57
N ALA A 207 14.31 5.25 8.82
CA ALA A 207 14.57 6.11 9.98
C ALA A 207 15.89 6.89 9.83
N LYS A 208 16.96 6.26 9.34
CA LYS A 208 18.25 6.95 9.08
C LYS A 208 18.07 8.04 8.01
N ILE A 209 17.34 7.74 6.94
CA ILE A 209 17.06 8.68 5.84
C ILE A 209 16.22 9.87 6.34
N PHE A 210 15.05 9.63 6.95
CA PHE A 210 14.17 10.68 7.44
C PHE A 210 14.84 11.54 8.53
N LYS A 211 15.57 10.91 9.46
CA LYS A 211 16.33 11.63 10.51
C LYS A 211 17.48 12.46 9.94
N GLY A 212 18.12 12.03 8.85
CA GLY A 212 19.07 12.84 8.09
C GLY A 212 18.47 14.14 7.52
N TYR A 213 17.16 14.18 7.32
CA TYR A 213 16.41 15.38 6.92
C TYR A 213 15.70 16.09 8.08
N ASN A 214 15.93 15.70 9.33
CA ASN A 214 15.28 16.20 10.56
C ASN A 214 13.78 15.86 10.68
N ILE A 215 13.35 14.75 10.06
CA ILE A 215 12.01 14.17 10.24
C ILE A 215 12.17 12.93 11.14
N GLU A 216 11.71 13.00 12.38
CA GLU A 216 11.72 11.89 13.32
C GLU A 216 10.39 11.11 13.19
N PHE A 217 10.37 10.15 12.27
CA PHE A 217 9.18 9.37 11.90
C PHE A 217 8.73 8.43 13.04
N ASP A 218 7.44 8.45 13.38
CA ASP A 218 6.88 7.57 14.41
C ASP A 218 6.59 6.16 13.88
N PHE A 219 7.55 5.25 14.02
CA PHE A 219 7.37 3.84 13.74
C PHE A 219 6.51 3.09 14.80
N GLN A 220 6.12 3.71 15.92
CA GLN A 220 5.14 3.09 16.85
C GLN A 220 3.76 2.93 16.21
N ILE A 221 3.48 3.59 15.08
CA ILE A 221 2.27 3.29 14.29
C ILE A 221 2.17 1.81 13.88
N ILE A 222 3.29 1.10 13.72
CA ILE A 222 3.32 -0.34 13.44
C ILE A 222 2.74 -1.14 14.63
N VAL A 223 3.14 -0.78 15.85
CA VAL A 223 2.62 -1.39 17.09
C VAL A 223 1.13 -1.08 17.20
N ARG A 224 0.72 0.18 16.97
CA ARG A 224 -0.69 0.60 16.96
C ARG A 224 -1.55 -0.14 15.93
N ILE A 225 -0.99 -0.57 14.80
CA ILE A 225 -1.68 -1.43 13.81
C ILE A 225 -1.82 -2.86 14.34
N LYS A 226 -0.76 -3.43 14.92
CA LYS A 226 -0.80 -4.78 15.53
C LYS A 226 -1.79 -4.85 16.69
N GLU A 227 -1.79 -3.86 17.59
CA GLU A 227 -2.78 -3.69 18.66
C GLU A 227 -4.22 -3.62 18.10
N THR A 228 -4.46 -2.77 17.11
CA THR A 228 -5.79 -2.63 16.49
C THR A 228 -6.26 -3.94 15.82
N MET A 229 -5.35 -4.80 15.35
CA MET A 229 -5.73 -6.14 14.86
C MET A 229 -6.08 -7.12 15.99
N VAL A 230 -5.47 -7.00 17.17
CA VAL A 230 -5.85 -7.75 18.39
C VAL A 230 -7.21 -7.30 18.92
N ASP A 231 -7.52 -5.99 18.85
CA ASP A 231 -8.86 -5.46 19.14
C ASP A 231 -9.93 -6.11 18.23
N VAL A 232 -9.73 -6.03 16.91
CA VAL A 232 -10.65 -6.62 15.91
C VAL A 232 -10.77 -8.14 16.08
N SER A 233 -9.71 -8.82 16.51
CA SER A 233 -9.77 -10.24 16.85
C SER A 233 -10.60 -10.52 18.11
N SER A 234 -10.47 -9.68 19.13
CA SER A 234 -11.23 -9.79 20.38
C SER A 234 -12.71 -9.57 20.16
N ASP A 235 -13.07 -8.55 19.39
CA ASP A 235 -14.46 -8.24 19.04
C ASP A 235 -15.10 -9.38 18.22
N CYS A 236 -14.33 -10.02 17.34
CA CYS A 236 -14.72 -11.27 16.64
C CYS A 236 -14.99 -12.42 17.63
N MET A 237 -14.12 -12.62 18.63
CA MET A 237 -14.26 -13.67 19.64
C MET A 237 -15.47 -13.44 20.55
N GLU A 238 -15.65 -12.22 21.05
CA GLU A 238 -16.80 -11.84 21.89
C GLU A 238 -18.13 -12.03 21.15
N LEU A 239 -18.22 -11.59 19.89
CA LEU A 239 -19.45 -11.75 19.11
C LEU A 239 -19.77 -13.22 18.81
N ALA A 240 -18.76 -14.04 18.50
CA ALA A 240 -18.95 -15.48 18.27
C ALA A 240 -19.37 -16.22 19.56
N LEU A 241 -18.75 -15.89 20.70
CA LEU A 241 -19.14 -16.40 22.01
C LEU A 241 -20.54 -15.92 22.43
N LYS A 242 -20.97 -14.74 21.98
CA LYS A 242 -22.32 -14.21 22.22
C LYS A 242 -23.39 -14.88 21.35
N GLU A 243 -23.20 -14.95 20.03
CA GLU A 243 -24.08 -15.71 19.12
C GLU A 243 -24.27 -17.16 19.59
N ARG A 244 -23.23 -17.75 20.20
CA ARG A 244 -23.27 -19.08 20.80
C ARG A 244 -24.15 -19.15 22.07
N ARG A 245 -24.05 -18.18 22.97
CA ARG A 245 -24.84 -18.14 24.23
C ARG A 245 -26.31 -17.80 24.01
N GLU A 246 -26.63 -17.06 22.95
CA GLU A 246 -27.98 -16.56 22.65
C GLU A 246 -28.73 -17.40 21.59
N GLY A 247 -28.12 -18.47 21.06
CA GLY A 247 -28.68 -19.27 19.96
C GLY A 247 -29.64 -20.39 20.41
N ASP A 248 -30.90 -20.33 19.98
CA ASP A 248 -31.92 -21.37 20.17
C ASP A 248 -31.58 -22.71 19.47
N GLY A 249 -30.76 -23.54 20.12
CA GLY A 249 -30.72 -25.03 20.14
C GLY A 249 -30.65 -25.86 18.85
N GLN A 250 -31.09 -25.37 17.70
CA GLN A 250 -31.46 -26.16 16.51
C GLN A 250 -30.34 -26.30 15.46
N ASN A 251 -29.24 -25.57 15.60
CA ASN A 251 -28.14 -25.54 14.62
C ASN A 251 -26.74 -25.67 15.24
N LYS A 252 -26.57 -26.62 16.17
CA LYS A 252 -25.32 -26.82 16.95
C LYS A 252 -24.06 -26.91 16.08
N ASN A 253 -24.11 -27.69 14.98
CA ASN A 253 -22.98 -27.87 14.07
C ASN A 253 -22.56 -26.58 13.33
N GLY A 254 -23.44 -25.58 13.23
CA GLY A 254 -23.08 -24.24 12.74
C GLY A 254 -22.23 -23.45 13.76
N GLY A 255 -22.48 -23.68 15.06
CA GLY A 255 -21.77 -23.08 16.19
C GLY A 255 -20.30 -23.48 16.24
N VAL A 256 -19.98 -24.76 16.44
CA VAL A 256 -18.59 -25.30 16.45
C VAL A 256 -17.75 -24.72 15.31
N LYS A 257 -18.35 -24.68 14.11
CA LYS A 257 -17.70 -24.30 12.85
C LYS A 257 -17.53 -22.79 12.64
N LEU A 258 -18.25 -21.99 13.42
CA LEU A 258 -17.99 -20.57 13.63
C LEU A 258 -16.84 -20.41 14.63
N LEU A 259 -16.98 -20.99 15.82
CA LEU A 259 -16.03 -20.86 16.92
C LEU A 259 -14.60 -21.25 16.51
N TRP A 260 -14.44 -22.42 15.87
CA TRP A 260 -13.14 -22.91 15.38
C TRP A 260 -12.44 -21.95 14.41
N ARG A 261 -13.18 -21.16 13.63
CA ARG A 261 -12.56 -20.25 12.65
C ARG A 261 -12.24 -18.89 13.20
N VAL A 262 -13.04 -18.43 14.15
CA VAL A 262 -12.71 -17.26 14.95
C VAL A 262 -11.47 -17.56 15.79
N PHE A 263 -11.31 -18.79 16.28
CA PHE A 263 -10.07 -19.29 16.88
C PHE A 263 -8.90 -19.33 15.87
N GLN A 264 -9.10 -19.84 14.65
CA GLN A 264 -8.07 -19.81 13.60
C GLN A 264 -7.65 -18.39 13.21
N PHE A 265 -8.60 -17.44 13.16
CA PHE A 265 -8.32 -16.02 12.91
C PHE A 265 -7.53 -15.40 14.08
N ALA A 266 -7.96 -15.64 15.32
CA ALA A 266 -7.26 -15.19 16.52
C ALA A 266 -5.82 -15.73 16.58
N PHE A 267 -5.60 -17.00 16.24
CA PHE A 267 -4.25 -17.56 16.14
C PHE A 267 -3.39 -16.90 15.03
N GLN A 268 -3.99 -16.54 13.89
CA GLN A 268 -3.29 -15.77 12.84
C GLN A 268 -2.93 -14.36 13.31
N VAL A 269 -3.79 -13.69 14.09
CA VAL A 269 -3.51 -12.38 14.68
C VAL A 269 -2.43 -12.48 15.76
N TYR A 270 -2.50 -13.45 16.67
CA TYR A 270 -1.45 -13.76 17.65
C TYR A 270 -0.06 -13.90 16.99
N THR A 271 0.04 -14.71 15.92
CA THR A 271 1.31 -14.91 15.16
C THR A 271 1.73 -13.71 14.30
N PHE A 272 0.94 -12.63 14.23
CA PHE A 272 1.31 -11.38 13.57
C PHE A 272 1.67 -10.27 14.58
N ALA A 273 0.88 -10.13 15.63
CA ALA A 273 1.15 -9.18 16.71
C ALA A 273 2.38 -9.61 17.55
N GLY A 274 2.70 -10.90 17.59
CA GLY A 274 3.77 -11.48 18.42
C GLY A 274 3.32 -11.85 19.83
N GLY A 275 2.00 -11.88 20.05
CA GLY A 275 1.35 -12.06 21.33
C GLY A 275 -0.12 -11.66 21.26
N HIS A 276 -0.82 -11.75 22.38
CA HIS A 276 -2.15 -11.20 22.62
C HIS A 276 -2.10 -10.36 23.92
N ASP A 277 -3.11 -9.52 24.13
CA ASP A 277 -3.35 -8.90 25.44
C ASP A 277 -4.16 -9.84 26.35
N GLU A 278 -4.36 -9.45 27.60
CA GLU A 278 -5.10 -10.24 28.59
C GLU A 278 -6.57 -10.49 28.16
N ARG A 279 -7.20 -9.55 27.45
CA ARG A 279 -8.55 -9.73 26.87
C ARG A 279 -8.53 -10.80 25.80
N ALA A 280 -7.68 -10.67 24.79
CA ALA A 280 -7.62 -11.59 23.66
C ALA A 280 -7.14 -13.00 24.05
N GLU A 281 -6.25 -13.12 25.04
CA GLU A 281 -5.85 -14.43 25.58
C GLU A 281 -7.03 -15.11 26.29
N LYS A 282 -7.70 -14.43 27.22
CA LYS A 282 -8.85 -14.97 27.95
C LYS A 282 -9.98 -15.38 27.00
N LEU A 283 -10.26 -14.57 25.98
CA LEU A 283 -11.27 -14.88 24.96
C LEU A 283 -10.89 -16.12 24.14
N THR A 284 -9.62 -16.27 23.77
CA THR A 284 -9.10 -17.49 23.12
C THR A 284 -9.28 -18.72 24.02
N GLN A 285 -9.09 -18.60 25.34
CA GLN A 285 -9.30 -19.68 26.31
C GLN A 285 -10.79 -20.04 26.48
N GLU A 286 -11.69 -19.06 26.63
CA GLU A 286 -13.14 -19.31 26.68
C GLU A 286 -13.65 -19.96 25.39
N LEU A 287 -13.09 -19.56 24.24
CA LEU A 287 -13.40 -20.09 22.92
C LEU A 287 -12.94 -21.55 22.74
N ALA A 288 -11.72 -21.88 23.19
CA ALA A 288 -11.21 -23.25 23.18
C ALA A 288 -12.08 -24.18 24.05
N GLN A 289 -12.40 -23.77 25.28
CA GLN A 289 -13.22 -24.56 26.20
C GLN A 289 -14.64 -24.83 25.65
N GLU A 290 -15.25 -23.91 24.92
CA GLU A 290 -16.56 -24.14 24.29
C GLU A 290 -16.46 -25.14 23.13
N ILE A 291 -15.40 -25.06 22.32
CA ILE A 291 -15.12 -26.04 21.25
C ILE A 291 -14.88 -27.45 21.83
N GLU A 292 -14.14 -27.57 22.93
CA GLU A 292 -13.87 -28.83 23.61
C GLU A 292 -15.14 -29.48 24.18
N LYS A 293 -15.98 -28.70 24.89
CA LYS A 293 -17.30 -29.17 25.38
C LYS A 293 -18.19 -29.69 24.26
N GLU A 294 -18.13 -29.11 23.06
CA GLU A 294 -18.89 -29.61 21.90
C GLU A 294 -18.31 -30.89 21.29
N ALA A 295 -17.02 -31.17 21.47
CA ALA A 295 -16.41 -32.42 21.04
C ALA A 295 -16.73 -33.59 21.99
N GLU A 296 -16.93 -33.33 23.29
CA GLU A 296 -17.33 -34.31 24.29
C GLU A 296 -18.84 -34.67 24.26
N ASN A 297 -19.65 -33.89 23.53
CA ASN A 297 -21.11 -34.03 23.46
C ASN A 297 -21.62 -34.52 22.08
N GLN A 298 -20.80 -35.27 21.33
CA GLN A 298 -21.11 -35.84 20.00
C GLN A 298 -20.90 -37.35 19.95
#